data_AF-A0A319CCZ1-F1
#
_entry.id   AF-A0A319CCZ1-F1
#
_cell.length_a   1.000
_cell.length_b   1.000
_cell.length_c   1.000
_cell.angle_alpha   90.00
_cell.angle_beta   90.00
_cell.angle_gamma   90.00
#
_symmetry.space_group_name_H-M   'P 1'
#
loop_
_entity.id
_entity.type
_entity.pdbx_description
1 polymer ?
#
loop_
_entity_poly.entity_id
_entity_poly.type
_entity_poly.pdbx_seq_one_letter_code
_entity_poly.pdbx_strand_id
1 'polypeptide(L)'
;MRHLKETDSEHSTILMVQVENATASGGSRDVSPAAEERFTQPVPSELVSFLTNNWDHLQAGLQRTLGHFTSQYRPSSPLLSRESWAEVFGRGPHTDELFMAYHAALYVHEIATAGKEEYPLPLYTQLWEEDDVGKDEKDGIPATVTGEGGSSPVDYHYRSSGDLLDIWQRFAPSFDFVAPSRCLLRKAYARVWAQYRHRP
;
A
#
# COMPACT_ATOMS: atom_id res chain seq x y z
N MET A 1 -19.36 3.55 12.80
CA MET A 1 -20.37 3.55 11.73
C MET A 1 -21.81 3.57 12.24
N ARG A 2 -22.21 2.67 13.15
CA ARG A 2 -23.56 2.67 13.76
C ARG A 2 -24.06 4.04 14.24
N HIS A 3 -23.24 4.73 15.03
CA HIS A 3 -23.60 6.07 15.54
C HIS A 3 -23.82 7.10 14.43
N LEU A 4 -23.05 7.05 13.34
CA LEU A 4 -23.24 7.93 12.18
C LEU A 4 -24.56 7.63 11.47
N LYS A 5 -24.93 6.36 11.35
CA LYS A 5 -26.23 5.96 10.80
C LYS A 5 -27.39 6.48 11.64
N GLU A 6 -27.28 6.39 12.96
CA GLU A 6 -28.32 6.86 13.88
C GLU A 6 -28.49 8.39 13.86
N THR A 7 -27.40 9.14 13.69
CA THR A 7 -27.40 10.60 13.87
C THR A 7 -27.41 11.40 12.57
N ASP A 8 -26.95 10.84 11.45
CA ASP A 8 -26.70 11.59 10.22
C ASP A 8 -27.31 10.96 8.96
N SER A 9 -27.96 9.78 9.05
CA SER A 9 -28.51 9.12 7.85
C SER A 9 -29.60 9.92 7.13
N GLU A 10 -30.35 10.77 7.84
CA GLU A 10 -31.38 11.65 7.25
C GLU A 10 -30.80 12.92 6.61
N HIS A 11 -29.60 13.35 7.04
CA HIS A 11 -28.98 14.60 6.61
C HIS A 11 -27.85 14.39 5.60
N SER A 12 -27.19 13.24 5.65
CA SER A 12 -26.01 12.90 4.82
C SER A 12 -24.93 13.98 4.89
N THR A 13 -24.65 14.50 6.09
CA THR A 13 -23.61 15.51 6.29
C THR A 13 -22.23 14.90 6.10
N ILE A 14 -22.03 13.68 6.60
CA ILE A 14 -20.82 12.88 6.42
C ILE A 14 -20.95 12.11 5.10
N LEU A 15 -20.22 12.58 4.09
CA LEU A 15 -20.25 11.97 2.76
C LEU A 15 -19.33 10.77 2.62
N MET A 16 -18.22 10.74 3.37
CA MET A 16 -17.17 9.74 3.26
C MET A 16 -16.41 9.59 4.58
N VAL A 17 -15.79 8.43 4.81
CA VAL A 17 -14.93 8.19 5.98
C VAL A 17 -13.58 7.63 5.53
N GLN A 18 -12.50 8.21 6.05
CA GLN A 18 -11.17 7.63 5.91
C GLN A 18 -10.98 6.53 6.95
N VAL A 19 -10.55 5.34 6.52
CA VAL A 19 -10.18 4.24 7.41
C VAL A 19 -8.66 4.21 7.56
N GLU A 20 -8.22 4.32 8.80
CA GLU A 20 -6.83 4.59 9.19
C GLU A 20 -6.28 5.90 8.63
N ASN A 21 -5.07 6.27 9.04
CA ASN A 21 -4.34 7.41 8.52
C ASN A 21 -2.91 7.02 8.22
N ALA A 22 -2.70 6.51 7.01
CA ALA A 22 -1.40 6.11 6.49
C ALA A 22 -0.62 5.12 7.35
N THR A 23 -0.88 3.85 7.09
CA THR A 23 -0.18 2.74 7.74
C THR A 23 1.32 2.81 7.48
N ALA A 24 2.11 2.89 8.56
CA ALA A 24 3.57 2.89 8.52
C ALA A 24 4.13 2.01 9.65
N SER A 25 5.38 1.56 9.52
CA SER A 25 6.12 0.88 10.59
C SER A 25 7.48 1.54 10.83
N GLY A 26 7.99 1.43 12.07
CA GLY A 26 9.30 1.97 12.47
C GLY A 26 10.53 1.22 11.92
N GLY A 27 10.35 0.47 10.82
CA GLY A 27 11.32 -0.39 10.14
C GLY A 27 10.73 -0.84 8.79
N SER A 28 11.49 -1.57 7.96
CA SER A 28 11.04 -2.04 6.63
C SER A 28 9.84 -3.00 6.72
N ARG A 29 9.74 -3.72 7.84
CA ARG A 29 8.68 -4.67 8.17
C ARG A 29 8.55 -4.84 9.69
N ASP A 30 7.40 -5.29 10.17
CA ASP A 30 7.30 -5.89 11.50
C ASP A 30 8.17 -7.15 11.59
N VAL A 31 9.17 -7.13 12.47
CA VAL A 31 10.10 -8.24 12.73
C VAL A 31 9.77 -9.00 14.02
N SER A 32 8.54 -8.85 14.53
CA SER A 32 8.04 -9.64 15.64
C SER A 32 8.06 -11.15 15.31
N PRO A 33 8.18 -12.04 16.32
CA PRO A 33 8.18 -13.49 16.07
C PRO A 33 6.97 -13.98 15.26
N ALA A 34 5.80 -13.37 15.46
CA ALA A 34 4.60 -13.70 14.70
C ALA A 34 4.71 -13.28 13.21
N ALA A 35 5.29 -12.10 12.94
CA ALA A 35 5.51 -11.65 11.56
C ALA A 35 6.61 -12.46 10.86
N GLU A 36 7.70 -12.82 11.56
CA GLU A 36 8.73 -13.73 11.02
C GLU A 36 8.17 -15.10 10.63
N GLU A 37 7.30 -15.66 11.47
CA GLU A 37 6.62 -16.92 11.16
C GLU A 37 5.80 -16.78 9.86
N ARG A 38 5.04 -15.70 9.71
CA ARG A 38 4.26 -15.44 8.48
C ARG A 38 5.13 -15.15 7.26
N PHE A 39 6.26 -14.47 7.43
CA PHE A 39 7.18 -14.14 6.35
C PHE A 39 7.92 -15.38 5.81
N THR A 40 8.14 -16.38 6.66
CA THR A 40 8.75 -17.66 6.26
C THR A 40 7.74 -18.69 5.74
N GLN A 41 6.43 -18.44 5.92
CA GLN A 41 5.37 -19.25 5.35
C GLN A 41 5.19 -19.01 3.85
N PRO A 42 4.52 -19.93 3.14
CA PRO A 42 4.28 -19.79 1.72
C PRO A 42 3.49 -18.52 1.37
N VAL A 43 3.86 -17.88 0.27
CA VAL A 43 3.13 -16.73 -0.25
C VAL A 43 1.70 -17.13 -0.61
N PRO A 44 0.67 -16.32 -0.28
CA PRO A 44 -0.70 -16.57 -0.69
C PRO A 44 -0.83 -16.76 -2.21
N SER A 45 -1.45 -17.87 -2.62
CA SER A 45 -1.58 -18.22 -4.04
C SER A 45 -2.37 -17.18 -4.84
N GLU A 46 -3.30 -16.47 -4.21
CA GLU A 46 -4.03 -15.36 -4.82
C GLU A 46 -3.11 -14.20 -5.19
N LEU A 47 -2.16 -13.83 -4.32
CA LEU A 47 -1.18 -12.78 -4.60
C LEU A 47 -0.28 -13.17 -5.78
N VAL A 48 0.25 -14.38 -5.78
CA VAL A 48 1.08 -14.88 -6.86
C VAL A 48 0.30 -14.95 -8.19
N SER A 49 -0.94 -15.42 -8.15
CA SER A 49 -1.81 -15.51 -9.34
C SER A 49 -2.17 -14.12 -9.87
N PHE A 50 -2.48 -13.17 -8.99
CA PHE A 50 -2.75 -11.79 -9.36
C PHE A 50 -1.54 -11.16 -10.07
N LEU A 51 -0.36 -11.25 -9.47
CA LEU A 51 0.87 -10.69 -10.04
C LEU A 51 1.23 -11.36 -11.38
N THR A 52 1.11 -12.69 -11.47
CA THR A 52 1.45 -13.44 -12.69
C THR A 52 0.51 -13.12 -13.84
N ASN A 53 -0.81 -13.11 -13.59
CA ASN A 53 -1.81 -12.97 -14.65
C ASN A 53 -1.99 -11.54 -15.13
N ASN A 54 -1.63 -10.54 -14.32
CA ASN A 54 -1.87 -9.14 -14.62
C ASN A 54 -0.58 -8.35 -14.86
N TRP A 55 0.59 -9.00 -14.86
CA TRP A 55 1.89 -8.32 -14.80
C TRP A 55 2.01 -7.13 -15.75
N ASP A 56 1.71 -7.31 -17.04
CA ASP A 56 1.83 -6.28 -18.07
C ASP A 56 0.87 -5.09 -17.91
N HIS A 57 -0.17 -5.27 -17.09
CA HIS A 57 -1.20 -4.27 -16.79
C HIS A 57 -1.02 -3.62 -15.40
N LEU A 58 -0.09 -4.10 -14.58
CA LEU A 58 0.24 -3.49 -13.29
C LEU A 58 0.90 -2.12 -13.48
N GLN A 59 0.98 -1.33 -12.41
CA GLN A 59 1.66 -0.06 -12.40
C GLN A 59 3.16 -0.26 -12.57
N ALA A 60 3.79 0.66 -13.31
CA ALA A 60 5.24 0.66 -13.51
C ALA A 60 6.01 0.75 -12.18
N GLY A 61 5.42 1.40 -11.17
CA GLY A 61 5.92 1.37 -9.79
C GLY A 61 6.08 -0.05 -9.27
N LEU A 62 4.98 -0.80 -9.21
CA LEU A 62 4.95 -2.19 -8.75
C LEU A 62 5.88 -3.09 -9.57
N GLN A 63 5.88 -2.95 -10.90
CA GLN A 63 6.76 -3.71 -11.78
C GLN A 63 8.24 -3.46 -11.49
N ARG A 64 8.63 -2.21 -11.18
CA ARG A 64 10.00 -1.87 -10.80
C ARG A 64 10.34 -2.45 -9.43
N THR A 65 9.47 -2.26 -8.43
CA THR A 65 9.65 -2.78 -7.07
C THR A 65 9.82 -4.30 -7.08
N LEU A 66 9.03 -4.99 -7.89
CA LEU A 66 9.06 -6.45 -7.99
C LEU A 66 9.81 -6.95 -9.23
N GLY A 67 10.73 -6.18 -9.80
CA GLY A 67 11.47 -6.59 -11.01
C GLY A 67 12.21 -7.94 -10.85
N HIS A 68 12.59 -8.28 -9.61
CA HIS A 68 13.16 -9.58 -9.27
C HIS A 68 12.21 -10.73 -9.58
N PHE A 69 10.91 -10.56 -9.28
CA PHE A 69 9.85 -11.54 -9.55
C PHE A 69 9.91 -11.97 -11.01
N THR A 70 9.81 -11.07 -11.99
CA THR A 70 9.83 -11.48 -13.40
C THR A 70 11.16 -11.97 -13.94
N SER A 71 12.28 -11.52 -13.36
CA SER A 71 13.61 -11.93 -13.81
C SER A 71 13.98 -13.37 -13.45
N GLN A 72 13.44 -13.89 -12.35
CA GLN A 72 13.80 -15.20 -11.79
C GLN A 72 12.62 -16.16 -11.67
N TYR A 73 11.39 -15.66 -11.61
CA TYR A 73 10.19 -16.47 -11.54
C TYR A 73 9.87 -17.04 -12.92
N ARG A 74 10.44 -18.22 -13.20
CA ARG A 74 9.84 -19.15 -14.16
C ARG A 74 8.89 -20.03 -13.36
N PRO A 75 7.63 -20.23 -13.79
CA PRO A 75 6.74 -21.18 -13.13
C PRO A 75 7.30 -22.59 -13.31
N SER A 76 8.23 -22.98 -12.44
CA SER A 76 8.72 -24.34 -12.33
C SER A 76 7.82 -25.06 -11.32
N SER A 77 6.86 -25.79 -11.86
CA SER A 77 6.14 -26.88 -11.17
C SER A 77 4.92 -26.48 -10.31
N PRO A 78 3.91 -27.37 -10.14
CA PRO A 78 2.72 -27.17 -9.29
C PRO A 78 3.00 -27.01 -7.78
N LEU A 79 4.26 -26.79 -7.38
CA LEU A 79 4.72 -26.71 -5.99
C LEU A 79 4.64 -25.29 -5.39
N LEU A 80 4.05 -24.34 -6.14
CA LEU A 80 3.89 -22.91 -5.82
C LEU A 80 3.29 -22.60 -4.44
N SER A 81 2.60 -23.55 -3.82
CA SER A 81 1.99 -23.38 -2.49
C SER A 81 2.96 -23.52 -1.32
N ARG A 82 4.28 -23.62 -1.56
CA ARG A 82 5.28 -23.89 -0.52
C ARG A 82 6.43 -22.89 -0.42
N GLU A 83 6.59 -21.98 -1.37
CA GLU A 83 7.72 -21.04 -1.39
C GLU A 83 7.43 -19.81 -0.54
N SER A 84 8.39 -19.45 0.30
CA SER A 84 8.34 -18.29 1.19
C SER A 84 8.45 -16.95 0.44
N TRP A 85 8.13 -15.85 1.11
CA TRP A 85 8.21 -14.50 0.55
C TRP A 85 9.60 -14.17 -0.02
N ALA A 86 10.65 -14.55 0.70
CA ALA A 86 12.03 -14.33 0.27
C ALA A 86 12.44 -15.20 -0.93
N GLU A 87 11.85 -16.38 -1.11
CA GLU A 87 12.12 -17.26 -2.24
C GLU A 87 11.41 -16.77 -3.51
N VAL A 88 10.16 -16.30 -3.38
CA VAL A 88 9.37 -15.82 -4.53
C VAL A 88 9.80 -14.43 -4.99
N PHE A 89 9.98 -13.48 -4.05
CA PHE A 89 10.23 -12.07 -4.38
C PHE A 89 11.70 -11.65 -4.20
N GLY A 90 12.56 -12.56 -3.71
CA GLY A 90 13.94 -12.26 -3.34
C GLY A 90 14.04 -11.64 -1.95
N ARG A 91 15.27 -11.50 -1.44
CA ARG A 91 15.54 -10.81 -0.16
C ARG A 91 15.79 -9.33 -0.41
N GLY A 92 15.15 -8.46 0.37
CA GLY A 92 15.41 -7.02 0.34
C GLY A 92 14.21 -6.19 0.78
N PRO A 93 14.40 -4.86 0.88
CA PRO A 93 13.36 -3.93 1.31
C PRO A 93 12.08 -4.02 0.48
N HIS A 94 12.18 -4.30 -0.82
CA HIS A 94 11.02 -4.44 -1.71
C HIS A 94 10.09 -5.60 -1.32
N THR A 95 10.64 -6.70 -0.80
CA THR A 95 9.86 -7.85 -0.32
C THR A 95 9.23 -7.56 1.04
N ASP A 96 9.97 -6.87 1.92
CA ASP A 96 9.45 -6.41 3.21
C ASP A 96 8.27 -5.45 3.00
N GLU A 97 8.42 -4.50 2.09
CA GLU A 97 7.38 -3.54 1.70
C GLU A 97 6.14 -4.25 1.14
N LEU A 98 6.33 -5.21 0.22
CA LEU A 98 5.22 -5.98 -0.33
C LEU A 98 4.48 -6.78 0.76
N PHE A 99 5.21 -7.41 1.66
CA PHE A 99 4.65 -8.16 2.78
C PHE A 99 3.79 -7.26 3.66
N MET A 100 4.33 -6.11 4.05
CA MET A 100 3.61 -5.14 4.88
C MET A 100 2.40 -4.56 4.15
N ALA A 101 2.52 -4.22 2.87
CA ALA A 101 1.42 -3.67 2.07
C ALA A 101 0.27 -4.67 1.92
N TYR A 102 0.60 -5.93 1.63
CA TYR A 102 -0.38 -7.01 1.52
C TYR A 102 -1.15 -7.21 2.83
N HIS A 103 -0.44 -7.34 3.96
CA HIS A 103 -1.08 -7.57 5.25
C HIS A 103 -1.82 -6.33 5.77
N ALA A 104 -1.30 -5.13 5.53
CA ALA A 104 -2.00 -3.89 5.86
C ALA A 104 -3.30 -3.77 5.05
N ALA A 105 -3.28 -4.05 3.74
CA ALA A 105 -4.46 -4.03 2.89
C ALA A 105 -5.54 -5.00 3.41
N LEU A 106 -5.17 -6.23 3.78
CA LEU A 106 -6.11 -7.18 4.38
C LEU A 106 -6.68 -6.68 5.71
N TYR A 107 -5.84 -6.11 6.57
CA TYR A 107 -6.27 -5.57 7.86
C TYR A 107 -7.29 -4.44 7.70
N VAL A 108 -6.98 -3.44 6.87
CA VAL A 108 -7.89 -2.31 6.65
C VAL A 108 -9.13 -2.72 5.85
N HIS A 109 -9.02 -3.75 5.00
CA HIS A 109 -10.16 -4.36 4.32
C HIS A 109 -11.20 -4.88 5.31
N GLU A 110 -10.76 -5.63 6.34
CA GLU A 110 -11.64 -6.16 7.38
C GLU A 110 -12.36 -5.05 8.15
N ILE A 111 -11.63 -3.99 8.53
CA ILE A 111 -12.22 -2.83 9.21
C ILE A 111 -13.27 -2.14 8.34
N ALA A 112 -12.93 -1.88 7.07
CA ALA A 112 -13.83 -1.22 6.13
C ALA A 112 -15.07 -2.08 5.82
N THR A 113 -14.92 -3.40 5.71
CA THR A 113 -16.04 -4.33 5.53
C THR A 113 -16.99 -4.26 6.71
N ALA A 114 -16.49 -4.39 7.95
CA ALA A 114 -17.32 -4.26 9.15
C ALA A 114 -17.97 -2.86 9.27
N GLY A 115 -17.26 -1.82 8.84
CA GLY A 115 -17.81 -0.46 8.76
C GLY A 115 -19.00 -0.36 7.80
N LYS A 116 -18.86 -0.90 6.58
CA LYS A 116 -19.89 -0.90 5.54
C LYS A 116 -21.12 -1.73 5.91
N GLU A 117 -20.95 -2.83 6.65
CA GLU A 117 -22.06 -3.64 7.16
C GLU A 117 -22.98 -2.84 8.10
N GLU A 118 -22.40 -1.97 8.94
CA GLU A 118 -23.17 -1.10 9.83
C GLU A 118 -23.82 0.06 9.06
N TYR A 119 -23.04 0.78 8.25
CA TYR A 119 -23.51 1.91 7.44
C TYR A 119 -22.68 2.07 6.16
N PRO A 120 -23.26 1.82 4.96
CA PRO A 120 -22.50 1.74 3.71
C PRO A 120 -22.18 3.12 3.12
N LEU A 121 -21.51 3.97 3.89
CA LEU A 121 -20.87 5.18 3.35
C LEU A 121 -19.67 4.80 2.48
N PRO A 122 -19.32 5.63 1.49
CA PRO A 122 -18.05 5.50 0.80
C PRO A 122 -16.88 5.58 1.79
N LEU A 123 -16.00 4.58 1.73
CA LEU A 123 -14.80 4.48 2.55
C LEU A 123 -13.57 4.58 1.65
N TYR A 124 -12.54 5.24 2.15
CA TYR A 124 -11.23 5.29 1.49
C TYR A 124 -10.11 5.11 2.50
N THR A 125 -8.93 4.75 2.02
CA THR A 125 -7.70 4.83 2.81
C THR A 125 -6.67 5.68 2.09
N GLN A 126 -5.60 6.03 2.78
CA GLN A 126 -4.58 6.93 2.31
C GLN A 126 -3.20 6.25 2.36
N LEU A 127 -2.43 6.34 1.27
CA LEU A 127 -1.04 5.87 1.21
C LEU A 127 -0.08 7.06 1.25
N TRP A 128 1.09 6.88 1.85
CA TRP A 128 2.11 7.94 1.90
C TRP A 128 3.01 7.93 0.68
N GLU A 129 3.01 9.05 -0.05
CA GLU A 129 3.93 9.26 -1.15
C GLU A 129 5.31 9.68 -0.62
N GLU A 130 6.36 9.07 -1.19
CA GLU A 130 7.72 9.54 -0.98
C GLU A 130 7.99 10.81 -1.80
N ASP A 131 8.54 11.80 -1.10
CA ASP A 131 9.12 12.98 -1.72
C ASP A 131 10.44 12.57 -2.41
N ASP A 132 10.55 12.81 -3.73
CA ASP A 132 11.84 12.74 -4.45
C ASP A 132 12.78 13.90 -4.06
N VAL A 133 12.56 14.56 -2.92
CA VAL A 133 13.36 15.70 -2.43
C VAL A 133 14.75 15.17 -2.07
N GLY A 134 15.68 15.31 -3.01
CA GLY A 134 17.07 14.91 -2.87
C GLY A 134 17.66 14.15 -4.06
N LYS A 135 16.84 13.65 -5.01
CA LYS A 135 17.37 13.00 -6.23
C LYS A 135 17.64 13.99 -7.38
N ASP A 136 17.03 15.17 -7.33
CA ASP A 136 17.40 16.32 -8.15
C ASP A 136 18.05 17.39 -7.25
N GLU A 137 19.38 17.41 -7.17
CA GLU A 137 20.23 18.36 -6.40
C GLU A 137 20.02 19.87 -6.70
N LYS A 138 18.99 20.29 -7.44
CA LYS A 138 18.88 21.67 -7.93
C LYS A 138 17.89 22.58 -7.21
N ASP A 139 16.95 22.04 -6.46
CA ASP A 139 15.91 22.86 -5.84
C ASP A 139 16.19 22.93 -4.32
N GLY A 140 17.07 23.86 -3.91
CA GLY A 140 17.61 24.07 -2.55
C GLY A 140 16.60 24.46 -1.47
N ILE A 141 15.53 23.68 -1.32
CA ILE A 141 14.54 23.81 -0.26
C ILE A 141 14.93 22.88 0.90
N PRO A 142 15.19 23.41 2.11
CA PRO A 142 15.47 22.58 3.27
C PRO A 142 14.29 21.65 3.59
N ALA A 143 14.58 20.36 3.83
CA ALA A 143 13.61 19.30 4.15
C ALA A 143 12.80 19.51 5.46
N THR A 144 12.92 20.68 6.11
CA THR A 144 12.50 20.94 7.49
C THR A 144 11.15 21.64 7.63
N VAL A 145 10.43 21.96 6.54
CA VAL A 145 9.27 22.86 6.61
C VAL A 145 7.90 22.17 6.75
N THR A 146 7.77 20.86 6.62
CA THR A 146 6.46 20.19 6.79
C THR A 146 6.32 19.56 8.18
N GLY A 147 5.68 20.26 9.11
CA GLY A 147 5.45 19.86 10.51
C GLY A 147 4.60 18.60 10.75
N GLU A 148 4.32 17.79 9.74
CA GLU A 148 3.75 16.44 9.87
C GLU A 148 4.68 15.34 9.33
N GLY A 149 5.81 15.74 8.74
CA GLY A 149 6.93 14.86 8.38
C GLY A 149 8.04 15.15 9.37
N GLY A 150 7.86 14.72 10.61
CA GLY A 150 8.87 14.92 11.63
C GLY A 150 10.20 14.36 11.15
N SER A 151 11.24 15.21 11.16
CA SER A 151 12.65 14.80 11.27
C SER A 151 12.87 14.11 12.62
N SER A 152 12.06 13.10 12.92
CA SER A 152 12.14 12.31 14.12
C SER A 152 13.26 11.29 13.90
N PRO A 153 14.12 11.02 14.89
CA PRO A 153 15.21 10.05 14.78
C PRO A 153 14.73 8.60 14.61
N VAL A 154 13.42 8.37 14.52
CA VAL A 154 12.81 7.13 14.07
C VAL A 154 12.76 7.14 12.54
N ASP A 155 13.74 6.47 11.96
CA ASP A 155 13.86 6.18 10.55
C ASP A 155 12.70 5.26 10.13
N TYR A 156 11.54 5.83 9.80
CA TYR A 156 10.38 5.07 9.30
C TYR A 156 10.71 4.52 7.91
N HIS A 157 11.25 3.30 7.86
CA HIS A 157 11.70 2.66 6.62
C HIS A 157 10.59 1.99 5.80
N TYR A 158 9.41 1.72 6.39
CA TYR A 158 8.23 1.30 5.63
C TYR A 158 7.19 2.41 5.64
N ARG A 159 6.89 2.91 4.44
CA ARG A 159 5.78 3.80 4.15
C ARG A 159 5.07 3.21 2.96
N SER A 160 3.78 2.89 3.11
CA SER A 160 3.03 2.39 1.97
C SER A 160 3.00 3.45 0.88
N SER A 161 3.59 3.13 -0.27
CA SER A 161 3.72 4.05 -1.42
C SER A 161 2.68 3.75 -2.50
N GLY A 162 2.42 4.72 -3.37
CA GLY A 162 1.65 4.49 -4.59
C GLY A 162 2.22 3.41 -5.48
N ASP A 163 3.51 3.07 -5.38
CA ASP A 163 4.12 1.99 -6.16
C ASP A 163 3.52 0.61 -5.80
N LEU A 164 2.86 0.48 -4.64
CA LEU A 164 2.13 -0.71 -4.21
C LEU A 164 0.60 -0.58 -4.39
N LEU A 165 0.09 0.47 -5.06
CA LEU A 165 -1.34 0.76 -5.16
C LEU A 165 -2.18 -0.40 -5.72
N ASP A 166 -1.66 -1.17 -6.69
CA ASP A 166 -2.40 -2.32 -7.24
C ASP A 166 -2.64 -3.42 -6.17
N ILE A 167 -1.74 -3.58 -5.20
CA ILE A 167 -1.91 -4.50 -4.08
C ILE A 167 -3.08 -4.04 -3.21
N TRP A 168 -3.13 -2.76 -2.87
CA TRP A 168 -4.21 -2.18 -2.08
C TRP A 168 -5.56 -2.27 -2.79
N GLN A 169 -5.61 -1.95 -4.08
CA GLN A 169 -6.83 -2.05 -4.88
C GLN A 169 -7.33 -3.49 -4.99
N ARG A 170 -6.42 -4.47 -5.09
CA ARG A 170 -6.78 -5.88 -5.18
C ARG A 170 -7.22 -6.48 -3.85
N PHE A 171 -6.47 -6.23 -2.78
CA PHE A 171 -6.62 -6.92 -1.49
C PHE A 171 -7.41 -6.13 -0.45
N ALA A 172 -7.84 -4.90 -0.78
CA ALA A 172 -8.80 -4.14 0.01
C ALA A 172 -10.02 -3.67 -0.81
N PRO A 173 -10.79 -4.59 -1.42
CA PRO A 173 -11.91 -4.25 -2.30
C PRO A 173 -13.12 -3.61 -1.57
N SER A 174 -13.09 -3.54 -0.24
CA SER A 174 -14.11 -2.82 0.53
C SER A 174 -13.95 -1.30 0.45
N PHE A 175 -12.81 -0.78 0.00
CA PHE A 175 -12.65 0.65 -0.26
C PHE A 175 -13.20 1.06 -1.62
N ASP A 176 -13.77 2.25 -1.67
CA ASP A 176 -14.26 2.87 -2.90
C ASP A 176 -13.11 3.52 -3.70
N PHE A 177 -12.06 3.98 -3.00
CA PHE A 177 -10.78 4.34 -3.60
C PHE A 177 -9.65 4.36 -2.57
N VAL A 178 -8.42 4.42 -3.08
CA VAL A 178 -7.21 4.64 -2.30
C VAL A 178 -6.65 6.01 -2.70
N ALA A 179 -6.39 6.87 -1.73
CA ALA A 179 -5.95 8.24 -1.95
C ALA A 179 -4.44 8.40 -1.72
N PRO A 180 -3.75 9.29 -2.44
CA PRO A 180 -2.40 9.68 -2.09
C PRO A 180 -2.42 10.64 -0.90
N SER A 181 -1.45 10.52 0.01
CA SER A 181 -1.17 11.51 1.04
C SER A 181 -0.24 12.59 0.48
N ARG A 182 -0.62 13.84 0.68
CA ARG A 182 0.09 15.09 0.40
C ARG A 182 -0.06 15.77 -0.97
N CYS A 183 -0.11 17.09 -0.83
CA CYS A 183 0.23 18.12 -1.78
C CYS A 183 1.74 18.08 -2.08
N LEU A 184 2.15 17.35 -3.09
CA LEU A 184 3.53 17.37 -3.58
C LEU A 184 3.93 18.79 -4.01
N LEU A 185 5.21 19.15 -4.00
CA LEU A 185 5.64 20.42 -4.61
C LEU A 185 5.94 20.20 -6.10
N ARG A 186 5.13 20.84 -6.95
CA ARG A 186 5.29 21.07 -8.41
C ARG A 186 5.55 19.85 -9.32
N LYS A 187 6.68 19.14 -9.21
CA LYS A 187 7.11 18.13 -10.20
C LYS A 187 6.57 16.72 -9.95
N ALA A 188 6.37 16.32 -8.70
CA ALA A 188 5.88 14.98 -8.37
C ALA A 188 4.35 14.80 -8.58
N TYR A 189 3.59 15.89 -8.79
CA TYR A 189 2.14 15.80 -9.07
C TYR A 189 1.82 15.01 -10.32
N ALA A 190 2.53 15.23 -11.44
CA ALA A 190 2.21 14.56 -12.69
C ALA A 190 2.39 13.04 -12.58
N ARG A 191 3.44 12.61 -11.86
CA ARG A 191 3.69 11.19 -11.57
C ARG A 191 2.55 10.61 -10.74
N VAL A 192 2.24 11.21 -9.60
CA VAL A 192 1.22 10.70 -8.67
C VAL A 192 -0.18 10.76 -9.27
N TRP A 193 -0.52 11.79 -10.04
CA TRP A 193 -1.79 11.84 -10.76
C TRP A 193 -1.88 10.78 -11.86
N ALA A 194 -0.79 10.50 -12.59
CA ALA A 194 -0.77 9.41 -13.56
C ALA A 194 -0.90 8.04 -12.88
N GLN A 195 -0.33 7.89 -11.68
CA GLN A 195 -0.34 6.67 -10.88
C GLN A 195 -1.73 6.37 -10.30
N TYR A 196 -2.36 7.35 -9.66
CA TYR A 196 -3.69 7.23 -9.06
C TYR A 196 -4.83 7.44 -10.05
N ARG A 197 -4.52 7.60 -11.34
CA ARG A 197 -5.55 7.70 -12.38
C ARG A 197 -6.29 6.37 -12.47
N HIS A 198 -7.62 6.45 -12.40
CA HIS A 198 -8.48 5.30 -12.65
C HIS A 198 -8.16 4.66 -14.01
N ARG A 199 -7.92 3.34 -14.00
CA ARG A 199 -7.71 2.52 -15.20
C ARG A 199 -9.06 1.83 -15.51
N PRO A 200 -9.69 2.11 -16.66
CA PRO A 200 -10.97 1.52 -17.04
C PRO A 200 -10.84 0.03 -17.39
#